data_AF-A0A350UPB7-F1
#
_entry.id   AF-A0A350UPB7-F1
#
_cell.length_a   1.000
_cell.length_b   1.000
_cell.length_c   1.000
_cell.angle_alpha   90.00
_cell.angle_beta   90.00
_cell.angle_gamma   90.00
#
_symmetry.space_group_name_H-M   'P 1'
#
loop_
_entity.id
_entity.type
_entity.pdbx_description
1 polymer ?
#
loop_
_entity_poly.entity_id
_entity_poly.type
_entity_poly.pdbx_seq_one_letter_code
_entity_poly.pdbx_strand_id
1 'polypeptide(L)'
;RRDKAIMGIFDEGCMGMYNAIIPDELLHPTGVFKERLSQSALYAEMRATSDAEAQAVRDWLDAKGMTFVTGTDEETELTDAQILEQCKMYIAAVRIADDFGCAAIGIQYQQGLKDLAPASDLVEGLLNNVDRPPVTARGNGRVLFEGEAVVHFNEVDECAGLDALVTNRVWKALGFDPETTLHDVRWGEEFNGEYVWVFLISGAAPPQHFVGGYAGASSERQPPMYFRLGGGTLKGVSKPGEIVWSRVYVDAGVLRADIGRAKVVELPAEETERRWQATTPQWPIMHAVLYGVTRDQLMGKHKANHIQVAYAPSAAEANQALGAKAAMLRAMGIDVNVCGTEHGME
;
A
#
# COMPACT_ATOMS: atom_id res chain seq x y z
N ARG A 1 -5.17 -0.22 -22.99
CA ARG A 1 -6.15 -0.40 -24.10
C ARG A 1 -6.15 -1.81 -24.70
N ARG A 2 -5.00 -2.48 -24.89
CA ARG A 2 -4.96 -3.89 -25.37
C ARG A 2 -4.97 -4.90 -24.21
N ASP A 3 -4.32 -4.56 -23.11
CA ASP A 3 -4.28 -5.40 -21.89
C ASP A 3 -5.18 -4.81 -20.81
N LYS A 4 -6.46 -5.22 -20.83
CA LYS A 4 -7.44 -4.82 -19.83
C LYS A 4 -7.03 -5.34 -18.45
N ALA A 5 -7.44 -4.63 -17.41
CA ALA A 5 -7.15 -5.01 -16.03
C ALA A 5 -8.43 -5.06 -15.20
N ILE A 6 -8.46 -5.97 -14.23
CA ILE A 6 -9.54 -6.09 -13.25
C ILE A 6 -9.02 -5.62 -11.89
N MET A 7 -9.73 -4.70 -11.26
CA MET A 7 -9.54 -4.34 -9.85
C MET A 7 -10.60 -5.07 -9.03
N GLY A 8 -10.18 -6.05 -8.23
CA GLY A 8 -11.05 -6.73 -7.29
C GLY A 8 -11.25 -5.88 -6.05
N ILE A 9 -12.49 -5.53 -5.73
CA ILE A 9 -12.81 -4.62 -4.62
C ILE A 9 -13.65 -5.40 -3.62
N PHE A 10 -13.10 -5.71 -2.45
CA PHE A 10 -13.82 -6.40 -1.38
C PHE A 10 -14.67 -5.40 -0.60
N ASP A 11 -15.95 -5.27 -1.00
CA ASP A 11 -16.93 -4.26 -0.58
C ASP A 11 -16.49 -2.81 -0.89
N GLU A 12 -17.25 -2.09 -1.72
CA GLU A 12 -16.86 -0.76 -2.23
C GLU A 12 -17.05 0.37 -1.20
N GLY A 13 -16.06 1.25 -1.09
CA GLY A 13 -16.06 2.45 -0.24
C GLY A 13 -15.78 2.15 1.24
N CYS A 14 -14.70 2.71 1.80
CA CYS A 14 -14.38 2.59 3.22
C CYS A 14 -14.67 3.90 3.97
N MET A 15 -15.35 3.82 5.12
CA MET A 15 -15.54 4.94 6.07
C MET A 15 -16.05 6.27 5.48
N GLY A 16 -16.75 6.25 4.35
CA GLY A 16 -17.25 7.46 3.69
C GLY A 16 -16.18 8.26 2.94
N MET A 17 -15.02 7.66 2.62
CA MET A 17 -13.99 8.26 1.78
C MET A 17 -14.50 8.45 0.34
N TYR A 18 -15.22 9.54 0.11
CA TYR A 18 -15.87 9.80 -1.18
C TYR A 18 -14.87 9.85 -2.35
N ASN A 19 -13.71 10.51 -2.16
CA ASN A 19 -12.67 10.63 -3.19
C ASN A 19 -11.81 9.36 -3.38
N ALA A 20 -12.14 8.27 -2.68
CA ALA A 20 -11.55 6.95 -2.90
C ALA A 20 -12.35 6.12 -3.92
N ILE A 21 -13.56 6.53 -4.29
CA ILE A 21 -14.42 5.79 -5.23
C ILE A 21 -14.35 6.42 -6.62
N ILE A 22 -14.08 5.62 -7.65
CA ILE A 22 -14.10 6.04 -9.05
C ILE A 22 -15.40 5.56 -9.70
N PRO A 23 -16.25 6.44 -10.26
CA PRO A 23 -17.40 6.00 -11.05
C PRO A 23 -16.99 5.12 -12.25
N ASP A 24 -17.74 4.06 -12.51
CA ASP A 24 -17.44 3.07 -13.55
C ASP A 24 -17.30 3.71 -14.94
N GLU A 25 -18.13 4.72 -15.25
CA GLU A 25 -18.07 5.48 -16.51
C GLU A 25 -16.76 6.25 -16.71
N LEU A 26 -16.08 6.62 -15.61
CA LEU A 26 -14.77 7.25 -15.65
C LEU A 26 -13.64 6.22 -15.71
N LEU A 27 -13.81 5.06 -15.06
CA LEU A 27 -12.79 4.02 -15.03
C LEU A 27 -12.71 3.24 -16.35
N HIS A 28 -13.83 2.85 -16.94
CA HIS A 28 -13.86 1.99 -18.14
C HIS A 28 -13.01 2.50 -19.33
N PRO A 29 -13.01 3.81 -19.67
CA PRO A 29 -12.17 4.35 -20.75
C PRO A 29 -10.67 4.13 -20.56
N THR A 30 -10.20 3.98 -19.31
CA THR A 30 -8.80 3.69 -18.99
C THR A 30 -8.39 2.25 -19.38
N GLY A 31 -9.38 1.37 -19.60
CA GLY A 31 -9.18 -0.07 -19.83
C GLY A 31 -9.09 -0.89 -18.53
N VAL A 32 -9.42 -0.29 -17.39
CA VAL A 32 -9.54 -0.95 -16.09
C VAL A 32 -11.02 -1.12 -15.75
N PHE A 33 -11.37 -2.24 -15.12
CA PHE A 33 -12.74 -2.61 -14.74
C PHE A 33 -12.77 -3.07 -13.30
N LYS A 34 -13.90 -2.91 -12.63
CA LYS A 34 -14.10 -3.37 -11.25
C LYS A 34 -14.71 -4.77 -11.26
N GLU A 35 -14.14 -5.67 -10.47
CA GLU A 35 -14.82 -6.85 -9.98
C GLU A 35 -15.24 -6.57 -8.54
N ARG A 36 -16.55 -6.57 -8.26
CA ARG A 36 -17.07 -6.23 -6.94
C ARG A 36 -17.17 -7.51 -6.11
N LEU A 37 -16.14 -7.75 -5.33
CA LEU A 37 -16.00 -8.89 -4.44
C LEU A 37 -16.65 -8.59 -3.09
N SER A 38 -16.91 -9.64 -2.29
CA SER A 38 -17.45 -9.47 -0.93
C SER A 38 -16.44 -9.86 0.13
N GLN A 39 -16.32 -9.08 1.20
CA GLN A 39 -15.51 -9.47 2.36
C GLN A 39 -16.03 -10.74 3.04
N SER A 40 -17.31 -11.07 2.88
CA SER A 40 -17.87 -12.35 3.33
C SER A 40 -17.24 -13.54 2.59
N ALA A 41 -16.95 -13.39 1.29
CA ALA A 41 -16.27 -14.40 0.50
C ALA A 41 -14.79 -14.53 0.91
N LEU A 42 -14.12 -13.40 1.20
CA LEU A 42 -12.77 -13.40 1.76
C LEU A 42 -12.73 -14.15 3.10
N TYR A 43 -13.67 -13.85 4.00
CA TYR A 43 -13.78 -14.53 5.29
C TYR A 43 -14.07 -16.04 5.15
N ALA A 44 -14.96 -16.42 4.21
CA ALA A 44 -15.24 -17.81 3.93
C ALA A 44 -13.99 -18.57 3.43
N GLU A 45 -13.19 -17.96 2.55
CA GLU A 45 -11.93 -18.54 2.09
C GLU A 45 -10.88 -18.62 3.21
N MET A 46 -10.85 -17.63 4.12
CA MET A 46 -10.03 -17.72 5.33
C MET A 46 -10.41 -18.94 6.17
N ARG A 47 -11.72 -19.22 6.35
CA ARG A 47 -12.18 -20.41 7.09
C ARG A 47 -11.81 -21.72 6.39
N ALA A 48 -11.70 -21.71 5.06
CA ALA A 48 -11.30 -22.87 4.27
C ALA A 48 -9.78 -23.10 4.23
N THR A 49 -8.99 -22.06 4.56
CA THR A 49 -7.52 -22.14 4.59
C THR A 49 -7.05 -22.87 5.85
N SER A 50 -6.15 -23.82 5.67
CA SER A 50 -5.68 -24.67 6.78
C SER A 50 -4.68 -23.95 7.68
N ASP A 51 -4.62 -24.35 8.95
CA ASP A 51 -3.63 -23.85 9.91
C ASP A 51 -2.19 -24.15 9.46
N ALA A 52 -1.97 -25.27 8.77
CA ALA A 52 -0.66 -25.66 8.26
C ALA A 52 -0.15 -24.68 7.17
N GLU A 53 -1.03 -24.21 6.29
CA GLU A 53 -0.67 -23.21 5.28
C GLU A 53 -0.38 -21.86 5.94
N ALA A 54 -1.20 -21.46 6.93
CA ALA A 54 -0.97 -20.25 7.71
C ALA A 54 0.37 -20.29 8.46
N GLN A 55 0.69 -21.42 9.08
CA GLN A 55 1.96 -21.63 9.76
C GLN A 55 3.15 -21.55 8.79
N ALA A 56 3.03 -22.11 7.58
CA ALA A 56 4.10 -22.03 6.58
C ALA A 56 4.40 -20.57 6.15
N VAL A 57 3.37 -19.71 6.09
CA VAL A 57 3.55 -18.27 5.86
C VAL A 57 4.29 -17.62 7.04
N ARG A 58 3.89 -17.93 8.28
CA ARG A 58 4.57 -17.44 9.49
C ARG A 58 6.04 -17.87 9.55
N ASP A 59 6.32 -19.16 9.36
CA ASP A 59 7.68 -19.70 9.38
C ASP A 59 8.57 -19.04 8.30
N TRP A 60 7.99 -18.74 7.14
CA TRP A 60 8.70 -18.02 6.08
C TRP A 60 9.08 -16.60 6.51
N LEU A 61 8.17 -15.88 7.19
CA LEU A 61 8.43 -14.52 7.71
C LEU A 61 9.49 -14.52 8.81
N ASP A 62 9.43 -15.51 9.72
CA ASP A 62 10.44 -15.73 10.75
C ASP A 62 11.81 -16.02 10.10
N ALA A 63 11.85 -16.85 9.05
CA ALA A 63 13.08 -17.16 8.31
C ALA A 63 13.65 -15.95 7.54
N LYS A 64 12.81 -14.98 7.16
CA LYS A 64 13.23 -13.69 6.59
C LYS A 64 13.71 -12.68 7.65
N GLY A 65 13.60 -13.03 8.93
CA GLY A 65 14.07 -12.22 10.05
C GLY A 65 13.09 -11.14 10.50
N MET A 66 11.81 -11.21 10.10
CA MET A 66 10.80 -10.28 10.58
C MET A 66 10.57 -10.47 12.08
N THR A 67 10.46 -9.37 12.82
CA THR A 67 10.22 -9.43 14.28
C THR A 67 8.73 -9.38 14.58
N PHE A 68 8.19 -10.37 15.30
CA PHE A 68 6.82 -10.32 15.82
C PHE A 68 6.84 -9.97 17.31
N VAL A 69 6.19 -8.88 17.71
CA VAL A 69 6.12 -8.43 19.10
C VAL A 69 4.91 -9.07 19.77
N THR A 70 5.05 -10.35 20.14
CA THR A 70 3.94 -11.18 20.62
C THR A 70 3.80 -11.17 22.13
N GLY A 71 2.55 -11.30 22.59
CA GLY A 71 2.16 -11.57 23.97
C GLY A 71 1.07 -12.64 24.06
N THR A 72 0.27 -12.59 25.11
CA THR A 72 -0.76 -13.60 25.43
C THR A 72 -2.18 -13.04 25.54
N ASP A 73 -2.33 -11.73 25.74
CA ASP A 73 -3.64 -11.07 25.84
C ASP A 73 -4.05 -10.40 24.52
N GLU A 74 -4.98 -10.99 23.78
CA GLU A 74 -5.44 -10.46 22.49
C GLU A 74 -6.05 -9.05 22.57
N GLU A 75 -6.53 -8.61 23.74
CA GLU A 75 -7.09 -7.27 23.91
C GLU A 75 -6.02 -6.17 23.90
N THR A 76 -4.79 -6.49 24.31
CA THR A 76 -3.73 -5.50 24.54
C THR A 76 -2.40 -5.82 23.85
N GLU A 77 -2.17 -7.09 23.53
CA GLU A 77 -0.95 -7.62 22.90
C GLU A 77 -1.27 -8.33 21.58
N LEU A 78 -0.27 -8.46 20.70
CA LEU A 78 -0.40 -9.24 19.47
C LEU A 78 -0.21 -10.72 19.81
N THR A 79 -1.09 -11.61 19.36
CA THR A 79 -0.93 -13.05 19.61
C THR A 79 -0.63 -13.84 18.34
N ASP A 80 -0.03 -15.01 18.50
CA ASP A 80 0.19 -15.94 17.38
C ASP A 80 -1.13 -16.34 16.71
N ALA A 81 -2.22 -16.46 17.47
CA ALA A 81 -3.54 -16.74 16.91
C ALA A 81 -4.00 -15.63 15.95
N GLN A 82 -3.84 -14.35 16.32
CA GLN A 82 -4.15 -13.23 15.43
C GLN A 82 -3.28 -13.25 14.17
N ILE A 83 -1.97 -13.51 14.32
CA ILE A 83 -1.02 -13.57 13.19
C ILE A 83 -1.38 -14.70 12.22
N LEU A 84 -1.71 -15.89 12.72
CA LEU A 84 -2.10 -17.03 11.88
C LEU A 84 -3.40 -16.75 11.12
N GLU A 85 -4.35 -16.06 11.73
CA GLU A 85 -5.58 -15.64 11.06
C GLU A 85 -5.31 -14.60 9.95
N GLN A 86 -4.36 -13.68 10.15
CA GLN A 86 -3.89 -12.79 9.08
C GLN A 86 -3.19 -13.57 7.96
N CYS A 87 -2.40 -14.59 8.30
CA CYS A 87 -1.76 -15.46 7.31
C CYS A 87 -2.80 -16.21 6.44
N LYS A 88 -3.92 -16.65 7.04
CA LYS A 88 -5.07 -17.20 6.29
C LYS A 88 -5.70 -16.16 5.37
N MET A 89 -5.86 -14.92 5.83
CA MET A 89 -6.36 -13.82 5.01
C MET A 89 -5.45 -13.53 3.82
N TYR A 90 -4.13 -13.54 4.02
CA TYR A 90 -3.15 -13.41 2.94
C TYR A 90 -3.31 -14.49 1.87
N ILE A 91 -3.35 -15.76 2.27
CA ILE A 91 -3.56 -16.88 1.35
C ILE A 91 -4.90 -16.75 0.61
N ALA A 92 -5.96 -16.42 1.33
CA ALA A 92 -7.30 -16.25 0.79
C ALA A 92 -7.36 -15.12 -0.25
N ALA A 93 -6.77 -13.97 0.06
CA ALA A 93 -6.72 -12.82 -0.84
C ALA A 93 -5.95 -13.14 -2.13
N VAL A 94 -4.79 -13.80 -2.03
CA VAL A 94 -4.00 -14.21 -3.21
C VAL A 94 -4.76 -15.21 -4.08
N ARG A 95 -5.45 -16.18 -3.48
CA ARG A 95 -6.27 -17.16 -4.22
C ARG A 95 -7.43 -16.51 -4.94
N ILE A 96 -8.18 -15.64 -4.26
CA ILE A 96 -9.30 -14.93 -4.88
C ILE A 96 -8.79 -14.00 -6.00
N ALA A 97 -7.63 -13.37 -5.84
CA ALA A 97 -7.04 -12.56 -6.90
C ALA A 97 -6.75 -13.41 -8.16
N ASP A 98 -6.22 -14.63 -8.00
CA ASP A 98 -6.00 -15.56 -9.13
C ASP A 98 -7.31 -16.07 -9.73
N ASP A 99 -8.28 -16.49 -8.90
CA ASP A 99 -9.56 -17.04 -9.32
C ASP A 99 -10.34 -16.07 -10.23
N PHE A 100 -10.29 -14.77 -9.92
CA PHE A 100 -10.99 -13.72 -10.67
C PHE A 100 -10.10 -13.00 -11.70
N GLY A 101 -8.82 -13.38 -11.81
CA GLY A 101 -7.88 -12.72 -12.73
C GLY A 101 -7.64 -11.25 -12.40
N CYS A 102 -7.68 -10.89 -11.12
CA CYS A 102 -7.47 -9.53 -10.63
C CYS A 102 -6.03 -9.10 -10.87
N ALA A 103 -5.87 -7.92 -11.47
CA ALA A 103 -4.57 -7.25 -11.61
C ALA A 103 -4.19 -6.42 -10.37
N ALA A 104 -5.20 -6.03 -9.58
CA ALA A 104 -5.04 -5.44 -8.26
C ALA A 104 -6.25 -5.82 -7.40
N ILE A 105 -6.08 -5.86 -6.08
CA ILE A 105 -7.18 -6.08 -5.13
C ILE A 105 -7.16 -5.04 -4.01
N GLY A 106 -8.33 -4.66 -3.50
CA GLY A 106 -8.43 -3.77 -2.35
C GLY A 106 -9.34 -4.38 -1.30
N ILE A 107 -8.88 -4.38 -0.06
CA ILE A 107 -9.65 -4.85 1.09
C ILE A 107 -10.20 -3.63 1.83
N GLN A 108 -11.53 -3.54 1.96
CA GLN A 108 -12.15 -2.43 2.66
C GLN A 108 -11.78 -2.49 4.15
N TYR A 109 -11.85 -3.70 4.71
CA TYR A 109 -11.66 -4.09 6.09
C TYR A 109 -12.58 -3.37 7.10
N GLN A 110 -12.46 -2.06 7.21
CA GLN A 110 -13.33 -1.23 8.04
C GLN A 110 -14.61 -0.82 7.29
N GLN A 111 -15.81 -1.01 7.83
CA GLN A 111 -16.14 -1.40 9.21
C GLN A 111 -16.74 -2.82 9.29
N GLY A 112 -16.80 -3.57 8.17
CA GLY A 112 -17.43 -4.91 8.12
C GLY A 112 -16.53 -6.04 8.63
N LEU A 113 -15.42 -6.31 7.94
CA LEU A 113 -14.54 -7.44 8.23
C LEU A 113 -13.83 -7.31 9.59
N LYS A 114 -13.62 -6.09 10.08
CA LYS A 114 -13.00 -5.83 11.40
C LYS A 114 -13.70 -6.49 12.60
N ASP A 115 -14.96 -6.88 12.45
CA ASP A 115 -15.75 -7.53 13.51
C ASP A 115 -15.66 -9.07 13.43
N LEU A 116 -14.98 -9.61 12.40
CA LEU A 116 -14.88 -11.03 12.13
C LEU A 116 -13.43 -11.55 12.07
N ALA A 117 -12.47 -10.68 11.75
CA ALA A 117 -11.07 -11.04 11.60
C ALA A 117 -10.13 -9.97 12.18
N PRO A 118 -8.91 -10.34 12.60
CA PRO A 118 -7.85 -9.38 12.88
C PRO A 118 -7.55 -8.50 11.67
N ALA A 119 -6.90 -7.37 11.93
CA ALA A 119 -6.65 -6.34 10.94
C ALA A 119 -5.83 -6.84 9.74
N SER A 120 -6.12 -6.29 8.55
CA SER A 120 -5.52 -6.75 7.29
C SER A 120 -4.08 -6.26 7.09
N ASP A 121 -3.54 -5.42 7.96
CA ASP A 121 -2.30 -4.66 7.72
C ASP A 121 -1.11 -5.53 7.30
N LEU A 122 -0.77 -6.57 8.08
CA LEU A 122 0.29 -7.52 7.71
C LEU A 122 0.07 -8.08 6.29
N VAL A 123 -1.17 -8.41 5.94
CA VAL A 123 -1.55 -8.93 4.63
C VAL A 123 -1.29 -7.90 3.54
N GLU A 124 -1.76 -6.67 3.73
CA GLU A 124 -1.69 -5.59 2.74
C GLU A 124 -0.25 -5.20 2.41
N GLY A 125 0.63 -5.16 3.43
CA GLY A 125 2.06 -4.95 3.24
C GLY A 125 2.74 -6.10 2.49
N LEU A 126 2.35 -7.37 2.76
CA LEU A 126 2.90 -8.54 2.06
C LEU A 126 2.44 -8.62 0.60
N LEU A 127 1.18 -8.26 0.31
CA LEU A 127 0.63 -8.27 -1.05
C LEU A 127 1.40 -7.31 -1.96
N ASN A 128 1.73 -6.11 -1.46
CA ASN A 128 2.46 -5.09 -2.20
C ASN A 128 3.98 -5.33 -2.33
N ASN A 129 4.51 -6.47 -1.89
CA ASN A 129 5.93 -6.82 -1.97
C ASN A 129 6.19 -7.95 -2.98
N VAL A 130 7.24 -7.86 -3.80
CA VAL A 130 7.56 -8.93 -4.76
C VAL A 130 8.11 -10.17 -4.05
N ASP A 131 9.03 -9.98 -3.10
CA ASP A 131 9.55 -11.04 -2.25
C ASP A 131 8.53 -11.33 -1.14
N ARG A 132 7.58 -12.23 -1.38
CA ARG A 132 6.48 -12.53 -0.45
C ARG A 132 6.33 -14.04 -0.23
N PRO A 133 5.69 -14.47 0.87
CA PRO A 133 5.47 -15.89 1.16
C PRO A 133 4.72 -16.59 0.00
N PRO A 134 5.17 -17.76 -0.47
CA PRO A 134 4.54 -18.44 -1.61
C PRO A 134 3.13 -18.91 -1.26
N VAL A 135 2.19 -18.77 -2.19
CA VAL A 135 0.82 -19.27 -2.08
C VAL A 135 0.54 -20.19 -3.26
N THR A 136 -0.10 -21.33 -3.02
CA THR A 136 -0.45 -22.29 -4.07
C THR A 136 -1.94 -22.26 -4.41
N ALA A 137 -2.24 -22.47 -5.68
CA ALA A 137 -3.60 -22.62 -6.19
C ALA A 137 -4.27 -23.87 -5.62
N ARG A 138 -5.60 -23.84 -5.53
CA ARG A 138 -6.37 -25.01 -5.09
C ARG A 138 -6.18 -26.17 -6.07
N GLY A 139 -5.83 -27.34 -5.54
CA GLY A 139 -5.91 -28.63 -6.25
C GLY A 139 -4.77 -28.99 -7.21
N ASN A 140 -3.97 -28.04 -7.71
CA ASN A 140 -2.89 -28.35 -8.66
C ASN A 140 -1.49 -27.93 -8.22
N GLY A 141 -1.36 -27.27 -7.06
CA GLY A 141 -0.07 -26.89 -6.48
C GLY A 141 0.70 -25.80 -7.23
N ARG A 142 0.13 -25.17 -8.27
CA ARG A 142 0.75 -24.04 -8.97
C ARG A 142 1.00 -22.90 -7.98
N VAL A 143 2.22 -22.40 -7.91
CA VAL A 143 2.54 -21.18 -7.14
C VAL A 143 1.91 -19.98 -7.85
N LEU A 144 1.16 -19.17 -7.10
CA LEU A 144 0.43 -18.02 -7.57
C LEU A 144 1.31 -16.76 -7.52
N PHE A 145 1.29 -15.95 -8.58
CA PHE A 145 2.03 -14.68 -8.70
C PHE A 145 3.51 -14.82 -8.25
N GLU A 146 4.20 -15.88 -8.68
CA GLU A 146 5.61 -16.11 -8.33
C GLU A 146 6.50 -14.99 -8.88
N GLY A 147 7.33 -14.38 -8.01
CA GLY A 147 8.17 -13.24 -8.39
C GLY A 147 7.38 -11.97 -8.71
N GLU A 148 6.14 -11.88 -8.24
CA GLU A 148 5.24 -10.76 -8.51
C GLU A 148 4.54 -10.31 -7.22
N ALA A 149 4.43 -8.98 -7.06
CA ALA A 149 3.52 -8.39 -6.08
C ALA A 149 2.07 -8.62 -6.53
N VAL A 150 1.18 -8.83 -5.57
CA VAL A 150 -0.26 -8.74 -5.79
C VAL A 150 -0.65 -7.31 -5.44
N VAL A 151 -0.71 -6.44 -6.46
CA VAL A 151 -0.96 -5.00 -6.25
C VAL A 151 -2.18 -4.81 -5.35
N HIS A 152 -1.97 -4.16 -4.20
CA HIS A 152 -3.00 -3.95 -3.19
C HIS A 152 -3.22 -2.46 -2.90
N PHE A 153 -4.46 -2.09 -2.62
CA PHE A 153 -4.82 -0.74 -2.20
C PHE A 153 -5.67 -0.77 -0.92
N ASN A 154 -5.13 -0.18 0.14
CA ASN A 154 -5.74 -0.12 1.47
C ASN A 154 -7.08 0.61 1.43
N GLU A 155 -7.99 0.21 2.33
CA GLU A 155 -9.30 0.85 2.53
C GLU A 155 -10.14 0.97 1.25
N VAL A 156 -9.92 0.07 0.29
CA VAL A 156 -10.48 0.14 -1.07
C VAL A 156 -10.39 1.54 -1.69
N ASP A 157 -9.28 2.26 -1.48
CA ASP A 157 -9.01 3.50 -2.20
C ASP A 157 -8.69 3.20 -3.67
N GLU A 158 -9.72 3.20 -4.51
CA GLU A 158 -9.63 2.84 -5.92
C GLU A 158 -8.77 3.82 -6.72
N CYS A 159 -8.70 5.08 -6.29
CA CYS A 159 -7.78 6.05 -6.87
C CYS A 159 -6.33 5.63 -6.62
N ALA A 160 -6.00 5.22 -5.40
CA ALA A 160 -4.70 4.64 -5.09
C ALA A 160 -4.48 3.30 -5.80
N GLY A 161 -5.51 2.46 -5.94
CA GLY A 161 -5.43 1.19 -6.67
C GLY A 161 -5.12 1.34 -8.16
N LEU A 162 -5.80 2.28 -8.84
CA LEU A 162 -5.52 2.59 -10.24
C LEU A 162 -4.09 3.13 -10.41
N ASP A 163 -3.66 4.01 -9.49
CA ASP A 163 -2.30 4.55 -9.45
C ASP A 163 -1.25 3.45 -9.23
N ALA A 164 -1.46 2.59 -8.23
CA ALA A 164 -0.57 1.49 -7.88
C ALA A 164 -0.42 0.49 -9.04
N LEU A 165 -1.51 0.17 -9.74
CA LEU A 165 -1.49 -0.69 -10.93
C LEU A 165 -0.63 -0.09 -12.06
N VAL A 166 -0.78 1.21 -12.32
CA VAL A 166 0.04 1.91 -13.33
C VAL A 166 1.50 1.95 -12.91
N THR A 167 1.75 2.27 -11.64
CA THR A 167 3.09 2.33 -11.05
C THR A 167 3.80 1.00 -11.19
N ASN A 168 3.17 -0.08 -10.73
CA ASN A 168 3.74 -1.42 -10.80
C ASN A 168 4.13 -1.79 -12.25
N ARG A 169 3.22 -1.59 -13.22
CA ARG A 169 3.50 -1.90 -14.63
C ARG A 169 4.62 -1.04 -15.22
N VAL A 170 4.64 0.26 -14.93
CA VAL A 170 5.68 1.17 -15.42
C VAL A 170 7.04 0.83 -14.81
N TRP A 171 7.10 0.58 -13.50
CA TRP A 171 8.35 0.25 -12.82
C TRP A 171 8.93 -1.07 -13.34
N LYS A 172 8.11 -2.11 -13.49
CA LYS A 172 8.55 -3.37 -14.11
C LYS A 172 9.08 -3.16 -15.53
N ALA A 173 8.40 -2.35 -16.34
CA ALA A 173 8.83 -2.05 -17.71
C ALA A 173 10.17 -1.29 -17.76
N LEU A 174 10.49 -0.52 -16.71
CA LEU A 174 11.76 0.17 -16.54
C LEU A 174 12.85 -0.72 -15.91
N GLY A 175 12.50 -1.91 -15.42
CA GLY A 175 13.42 -2.81 -14.70
C GLY A 175 13.66 -2.39 -13.24
N PHE A 176 12.74 -1.64 -12.64
CA PHE A 176 12.82 -1.19 -11.25
C PHE A 176 11.95 -2.07 -10.33
N ASP A 177 12.25 -2.01 -9.04
CA ASP A 177 11.45 -2.61 -7.97
C ASP A 177 10.04 -2.02 -7.93
N PRO A 178 8.98 -2.78 -8.25
CA PRO A 178 7.66 -2.23 -8.51
C PRO A 178 6.79 -2.06 -7.25
N GLU A 179 7.35 -2.30 -6.07
CA GLU A 179 6.69 -2.10 -4.78
C GLU A 179 6.25 -0.66 -4.62
N THR A 180 4.97 -0.50 -4.32
CA THR A 180 4.34 0.79 -4.14
C THR A 180 3.27 0.66 -3.06
N THR A 181 3.05 1.72 -2.31
CA THR A 181 1.96 1.79 -1.35
C THR A 181 1.45 3.21 -1.26
N LEU A 182 0.23 3.35 -0.79
CA LEU A 182 -0.29 4.62 -0.36
C LEU A 182 0.18 4.90 1.08
N HIS A 183 0.37 6.17 1.41
CA HIS A 183 0.56 6.67 2.77
C HIS A 183 -0.48 7.75 3.07
N ASP A 184 -0.87 7.88 4.34
CA ASP A 184 -1.53 9.09 4.79
C ASP A 184 -0.53 10.26 4.82
N VAL A 185 -0.94 11.40 4.25
CA VAL A 185 -0.30 12.70 4.46
C VAL A 185 -0.67 13.17 5.86
N ARG A 186 0.06 12.70 6.87
CA ARG A 186 -0.36 12.80 8.26
C ARG A 186 -0.10 14.18 8.87
N TRP A 187 1.15 14.63 8.83
CA TRP A 187 1.59 15.96 9.26
C TRP A 187 3.03 16.23 8.80
N GLY A 188 3.61 17.39 9.10
CA GLY A 188 5.02 17.67 8.84
C GLY A 188 5.48 18.93 9.56
N GLU A 189 6.79 19.14 9.62
CA GLU A 189 7.41 20.34 10.19
C GLU A 189 8.80 20.60 9.62
N GLU A 190 9.30 21.82 9.82
CA GLU A 190 10.67 22.20 9.46
C GLU A 190 11.69 21.42 10.28
N PHE A 191 12.67 20.82 9.60
CA PHE A 191 13.82 20.17 10.21
C PHE A 191 15.07 20.43 9.36
N ASN A 192 16.10 21.00 9.96
CA ASN A 192 17.35 21.36 9.29
C ASN A 192 17.19 22.19 7.98
N GLY A 193 16.18 23.07 7.95
CA GLY A 193 15.93 23.97 6.82
C GLY A 193 15.12 23.35 5.67
N GLU A 194 14.57 22.15 5.84
CA GLU A 194 13.62 21.52 4.93
C GLU A 194 12.31 21.21 5.65
N TYR A 195 11.17 21.35 4.96
CA TYR A 195 9.88 20.89 5.47
C TYR A 195 9.76 19.37 5.28
N VAL A 196 9.82 18.62 6.37
CA VAL A 196 9.80 17.14 6.36
C VAL A 196 8.42 16.64 6.74
N TRP A 197 7.77 15.99 5.78
CA TRP A 197 6.49 15.29 5.96
C TRP A 197 6.68 13.97 6.69
N VAL A 198 5.68 13.63 7.51
CA VAL A 198 5.43 12.31 8.05
C VAL A 198 4.33 11.67 7.20
N PHE A 199 4.75 10.75 6.34
CA PHE A 199 3.86 9.88 5.57
C PHE A 199 3.71 8.55 6.32
N LEU A 200 2.49 8.22 6.73
CA LEU A 200 2.26 7.21 7.77
C LEU A 200 0.92 6.50 7.53
N ILE A 201 0.92 5.53 6.60
CA ILE A 201 -0.23 4.65 6.33
C ILE A 201 -0.70 3.97 7.61
N SER A 202 -2.01 3.79 7.73
CA SER A 202 -2.75 3.21 8.86
C SER A 202 -2.48 1.73 9.17
N GLY A 203 -1.27 1.22 8.94
CA GLY A 203 -1.01 -0.20 9.15
C GLY A 203 0.31 -0.75 8.64
N ALA A 204 0.49 -0.69 7.32
CA ALA A 204 1.51 -1.49 6.65
C ALA A 204 1.98 -0.88 5.34
N ALA A 205 3.27 -1.09 5.07
CA ALA A 205 3.94 -0.77 3.82
C ALA A 205 4.80 -1.98 3.41
N PRO A 206 5.13 -2.15 2.12
CA PRO A 206 5.92 -3.29 1.68
C PRO A 206 7.32 -3.27 2.31
N PRO A 207 7.84 -4.42 2.80
CA PRO A 207 9.17 -4.52 3.38
C PRO A 207 10.28 -3.94 2.50
N GLN A 208 10.15 -4.01 1.16
CA GLN A 208 11.11 -3.41 0.23
C GLN A 208 11.30 -1.90 0.44
N HIS A 209 10.33 -1.21 1.05
CA HIS A 209 10.43 0.22 1.38
C HIS A 209 11.21 0.49 2.65
N PHE A 210 11.49 -0.51 3.50
CA PHE A 210 12.12 -0.31 4.80
C PHE A 210 13.64 -0.43 4.76
N VAL A 211 14.28 0.26 5.70
CA VAL A 211 15.67 0.00 6.06
C VAL A 211 15.78 -1.46 6.52
N GLY A 212 16.61 -2.28 5.85
CA GLY A 212 16.83 -3.68 6.23
C GLY A 212 15.75 -4.67 5.76
N GLY A 213 14.77 -4.24 4.96
CA GLY A 213 13.73 -5.13 4.45
C GLY A 213 12.90 -5.77 5.58
N TYR A 214 12.60 -7.07 5.46
CA TYR A 214 11.94 -7.83 6.53
C TYR A 214 12.69 -7.78 7.86
N ALA A 215 14.02 -7.83 7.86
CA ALA A 215 14.82 -7.83 9.08
C ALA A 215 14.79 -6.49 9.84
N GLY A 216 14.40 -5.40 9.16
CA GLY A 216 14.14 -4.10 9.80
C GLY A 216 12.65 -3.84 10.06
N ALA A 217 11.79 -4.83 9.81
CA ALA A 217 10.36 -4.74 10.03
C ALA A 217 9.94 -5.39 11.35
N SER A 218 8.90 -4.84 11.98
CA SER A 218 8.20 -5.48 13.09
C SER A 218 6.70 -5.60 12.84
N SER A 219 6.07 -6.57 13.49
CA SER A 219 4.62 -6.67 13.59
C SER A 219 4.21 -6.40 15.02
N GLU A 220 3.40 -5.36 15.21
CA GLU A 220 2.87 -4.92 16.50
C GLU A 220 1.34 -4.91 16.45
N ARG A 221 0.70 -5.11 17.60
CA ARG A 221 -0.76 -5.11 17.67
C ARG A 221 -1.32 -3.75 17.27
N GLN A 222 -2.24 -3.72 16.31
CA GLN A 222 -3.02 -2.54 15.99
C GLN A 222 -3.70 -1.95 17.24
N PRO A 223 -3.89 -0.61 17.36
CA PRO A 223 -4.52 0.00 18.52
C PRO A 223 -5.98 -0.46 18.73
N PRO A 224 -6.37 -0.85 19.96
CA PRO A 224 -7.69 -1.42 20.24
C PRO A 224 -8.85 -0.43 20.02
N MET A 225 -8.58 0.88 20.03
CA MET A 225 -9.57 1.92 19.73
C MET A 225 -10.19 1.75 18.33
N TYR A 226 -9.38 1.40 17.34
CA TYR A 226 -9.80 1.27 15.94
C TYR A 226 -10.01 -0.19 15.52
N PHE A 227 -9.21 -1.09 16.10
CA PHE A 227 -9.10 -2.49 15.72
C PHE A 227 -9.36 -3.38 16.95
N ARG A 228 -10.65 -3.62 17.23
CA ARG A 228 -11.09 -4.40 18.40
C ARG A 228 -10.39 -5.77 18.45
N LEU A 229 -10.40 -6.50 17.34
CA LEU A 229 -9.79 -7.82 17.22
C LEU A 229 -8.27 -7.79 17.05
N GLY A 230 -7.64 -6.62 17.17
CA GLY A 230 -6.20 -6.45 17.00
C GLY A 230 -5.75 -6.86 15.60
N GLY A 231 -4.66 -7.62 15.53
CA GLY A 231 -3.95 -7.91 14.28
C GLY A 231 -2.62 -7.18 14.23
N GLY A 232 -1.63 -7.83 13.63
CA GLY A 232 -0.28 -7.33 13.50
C GLY A 232 -0.15 -6.33 12.35
N THR A 233 0.57 -5.24 12.58
CA THR A 233 1.00 -4.30 11.56
C THR A 233 2.17 -4.84 10.73
N LEU A 234 2.56 -4.13 9.66
CA LEU A 234 3.84 -4.33 8.98
C LEU A 234 4.61 -3.01 9.09
N LYS A 235 5.26 -2.84 10.25
CA LYS A 235 5.90 -1.61 10.69
C LYS A 235 7.36 -1.59 10.26
N GLY A 236 7.85 -0.42 9.90
CA GLY A 236 9.27 -0.16 9.66
C GLY A 236 9.54 1.31 9.39
N VAL A 237 10.81 1.68 9.39
CA VAL A 237 11.27 3.01 8.96
C VAL A 237 11.62 2.92 7.48
N SER A 238 11.03 3.80 6.68
CA SER A 238 11.28 3.83 5.23
C SER A 238 12.74 4.21 4.92
N LYS A 239 13.34 3.54 3.93
CA LYS A 239 14.75 3.72 3.58
C LYS A 239 14.99 5.07 2.87
N PRO A 240 16.12 5.75 3.12
CA PRO A 240 16.44 6.97 2.37
C PRO A 240 16.55 6.68 0.86
N GLY A 241 16.08 7.60 0.03
CA GLY A 241 16.11 7.40 -1.42
C GLY A 241 15.22 8.34 -2.21
N GLU A 242 15.26 8.19 -3.53
CA GLU A 242 14.50 9.00 -4.48
C GLU A 242 13.16 8.33 -4.80
N ILE A 243 12.06 9.08 -4.70
CA ILE A 243 10.70 8.54 -4.91
C ILE A 243 9.91 9.39 -5.89
N VAL A 244 9.03 8.75 -6.64
CA VAL A 244 7.94 9.44 -7.34
C VAL A 244 6.70 9.31 -6.47
N TRP A 245 6.05 10.44 -6.19
CA TRP A 245 4.76 10.47 -5.51
C TRP A 245 3.65 10.82 -6.49
N SER A 246 2.45 10.35 -6.23
CA SER A 246 1.28 10.71 -7.02
C SER A 246 -0.04 10.52 -6.29
N ARG A 247 -1.09 11.11 -6.86
CA ARG A 247 -2.47 10.88 -6.46
C ARG A 247 -3.38 11.01 -7.66
N VAL A 248 -4.07 9.92 -8.01
CA VAL A 248 -5.26 9.96 -8.86
C VAL A 248 -6.46 10.47 -8.06
N TYR A 249 -7.36 11.21 -8.68
CA TYR A 249 -8.60 11.67 -8.05
C TYR A 249 -9.66 12.01 -9.09
N VAL A 250 -10.92 12.03 -8.67
CA VAL A 250 -12.03 12.52 -9.46
C VAL A 250 -12.30 13.98 -9.08
N ASP A 251 -12.35 14.86 -10.07
CA ASP A 251 -12.76 16.25 -9.89
C ASP A 251 -13.58 16.73 -11.09
N ALA A 252 -14.74 17.33 -10.82
CA ALA A 252 -15.70 17.77 -11.83
C ALA A 252 -16.04 16.70 -12.89
N GLY A 253 -16.15 15.43 -12.48
CA GLY A 253 -16.47 14.31 -13.38
C GLY A 253 -15.32 13.90 -14.31
N VAL A 254 -14.08 14.25 -13.98
CA VAL A 254 -12.88 13.89 -14.75
C VAL A 254 -11.86 13.22 -13.84
N LEU A 255 -11.21 12.15 -14.34
CA LEU A 255 -10.05 11.57 -13.69
C LEU A 255 -8.83 12.46 -13.90
N ARG A 256 -8.24 12.90 -12.80
CA ARG A 256 -7.01 13.69 -12.76
C ARG A 256 -5.94 12.95 -11.99
N ALA A 257 -4.68 13.30 -12.22
CA ALA A 257 -3.58 12.85 -11.40
C ALA A 257 -2.61 14.01 -11.13
N ASP A 258 -2.21 14.17 -9.87
CA ASP A 258 -1.09 15.01 -9.48
C ASP A 258 0.12 14.07 -9.29
N ILE A 259 1.27 14.39 -9.89
CA ILE A 259 2.50 13.58 -9.82
C ILE A 259 3.72 14.46 -9.61
N GLY A 260 4.66 14.06 -8.76
CA GLY A 260 5.86 14.83 -8.48
C GLY A 260 7.04 13.99 -8.01
N ARG A 261 8.17 14.67 -7.80
CA ARG A 261 9.40 14.09 -7.23
C ARG A 261 9.48 14.40 -5.73
N ALA A 262 10.15 13.51 -5.00
CA ALA A 262 10.51 13.71 -3.60
C ALA A 262 11.71 12.82 -3.23
N LYS A 263 12.32 13.11 -2.07
CA LYS A 263 13.24 12.20 -1.40
C LYS A 263 12.69 11.74 -0.06
N VAL A 264 13.01 10.51 0.29
CA VAL A 264 12.93 10.01 1.65
C VAL A 264 14.24 10.33 2.35
N VAL A 265 14.17 11.01 3.49
CA VAL A 265 15.33 11.47 4.26
C VAL A 265 15.55 10.61 5.49
N GLU A 266 16.82 10.38 5.81
CA GLU A 266 17.20 9.79 7.09
C GLU A 266 17.12 10.86 8.19
N LEU A 267 16.42 10.55 9.28
CA LEU A 267 16.41 11.37 10.48
C LEU A 267 17.15 10.63 11.61
N PRO A 268 17.74 11.36 12.59
CA PRO A 268 18.26 10.74 13.80
C PRO A 268 17.22 9.83 14.47
N ALA A 269 17.66 8.74 15.09
CA ALA A 269 16.75 7.77 15.71
C ALA A 269 15.82 8.40 16.76
N GLU A 270 16.32 9.32 17.58
CA GLU A 270 15.53 10.05 18.58
C GLU A 270 14.43 10.92 17.94
N GLU A 271 14.73 11.54 16.80
CA GLU A 271 13.77 12.36 16.06
C GLU A 271 12.71 11.48 15.37
N THR A 272 13.13 10.35 14.79
CA THR A 272 12.21 9.35 14.23
C THR A 272 11.25 8.87 15.32
N GLU A 273 11.76 8.48 16.49
CA GLU A 273 10.96 8.00 17.61
C GLU A 273 9.98 9.06 18.11
N ARG A 274 10.43 10.32 18.28
CA ARG A 274 9.57 11.43 18.69
C ARG A 274 8.40 11.63 17.72
N ARG A 275 8.66 11.57 16.41
CA ARG A 275 7.61 11.70 15.37
C ARG A 275 6.66 10.50 15.38
N TRP A 276 7.19 9.32 15.63
CA TRP A 276 6.39 8.09 15.74
C TRP A 276 5.39 8.16 16.89
N GLN A 277 5.87 8.56 18.07
CA GLN A 277 5.08 8.73 19.30
C GLN A 277 4.01 9.83 19.19
N ALA A 278 4.20 10.81 18.30
CA ALA A 278 3.23 11.87 18.06
C ALA A 278 1.98 11.40 17.29
N THR A 279 1.97 10.18 16.74
CA THR A 279 0.88 9.66 15.92
C THR A 279 0.43 8.26 16.33
N THR A 280 0.93 7.21 15.67
CA THR A 280 0.61 5.82 15.98
C THR A 280 1.88 4.99 15.81
N PRO A 281 2.57 4.68 16.94
CA PRO A 281 3.86 3.98 16.93
C PRO A 281 3.87 2.64 16.20
N GLN A 282 2.72 1.99 16.08
CA GLN A 282 2.60 0.66 15.48
C GLN A 282 2.63 0.68 13.95
N TRP A 283 2.50 1.85 13.32
CA TRP A 283 2.41 1.99 11.86
C TRP A 283 3.75 2.30 11.22
N PRO A 284 4.02 1.96 9.95
CA PRO A 284 5.27 2.31 9.30
C PRO A 284 5.39 3.82 9.07
N ILE A 285 6.61 4.34 9.16
CA ILE A 285 6.90 5.77 9.04
C ILE A 285 7.82 6.07 7.86
N MET A 286 7.46 7.10 7.10
CA MET A 286 8.28 7.68 6.04
C MET A 286 8.47 9.18 6.28
N HIS A 287 9.73 9.62 6.25
CA HIS A 287 10.09 11.03 6.32
C HIS A 287 10.40 11.53 4.91
N ALA A 288 9.55 12.39 4.35
CA ALA A 288 9.66 12.80 2.95
C ALA A 288 9.78 14.31 2.78
N VAL A 289 10.60 14.73 1.82
CA VAL A 289 10.70 16.13 1.36
C VAL A 289 10.23 16.17 -0.09
N LEU A 290 9.18 16.95 -0.36
CA LEU A 290 8.64 17.12 -1.71
C LEU A 290 9.41 18.22 -2.45
N TYR A 291 9.84 17.95 -3.67
CA TYR A 291 10.68 18.88 -4.43
C TYR A 291 9.85 20.01 -5.06
N GLY A 292 10.14 21.26 -4.64
CA GLY A 292 9.48 22.46 -5.15
C GLY A 292 7.98 22.55 -4.89
N VAL A 293 7.46 21.80 -3.91
CA VAL A 293 6.07 21.88 -3.45
C VAL A 293 6.06 22.31 -1.99
N THR A 294 5.51 23.48 -1.71
CA THR A 294 5.40 23.96 -0.32
C THR A 294 4.28 23.24 0.42
N ARG A 295 4.34 23.28 1.77
CA ARG A 295 3.25 22.80 2.63
C ARG A 295 1.89 23.34 2.20
N ASP A 296 1.79 24.65 2.01
CA ASP A 296 0.52 25.31 1.71
C ASP A 296 -0.01 24.96 0.32
N GLN A 297 0.89 24.76 -0.65
CA GLN A 297 0.52 24.28 -1.97
C GLN A 297 -0.03 22.85 -1.90
N LEU A 298 0.65 21.95 -1.17
CA LEU A 298 0.18 20.58 -1.01
C LEU A 298 -1.18 20.55 -0.31
N MET A 299 -1.29 21.16 0.88
CA MET A 299 -2.53 21.15 1.66
C MET A 299 -3.70 21.89 0.98
N GLY A 300 -3.41 22.90 0.15
CA GLY A 300 -4.44 23.62 -0.59
C GLY A 300 -4.94 22.90 -1.84
N LYS A 301 -4.14 22.00 -2.45
CA LYS A 301 -4.47 21.34 -3.71
C LYS A 301 -4.78 19.84 -3.58
N HIS A 302 -4.07 19.12 -2.71
CA HIS A 302 -4.16 17.67 -2.59
C HIS A 302 -5.59 17.23 -2.26
N LYS A 303 -6.15 16.30 -3.03
CA LYS A 303 -7.59 15.97 -3.03
C LYS A 303 -7.95 14.74 -2.18
N ALA A 304 -7.02 14.24 -1.38
CA ALA A 304 -7.22 13.08 -0.53
C ALA A 304 -6.33 13.15 0.73
N ASN A 305 -6.59 12.30 1.71
CA ASN A 305 -5.65 12.03 2.79
C ASN A 305 -4.46 11.18 2.30
N HIS A 306 -4.66 10.34 1.28
CA HIS A 306 -3.64 9.42 0.78
C HIS A 306 -2.74 10.01 -0.30
N ILE A 307 -1.48 9.57 -0.32
CA ILE A 307 -0.47 9.81 -1.35
C ILE A 307 0.21 8.49 -1.73
N GLN A 308 0.29 8.17 -3.02
CA GLN A 308 0.99 6.98 -3.51
C GLN A 308 2.48 7.28 -3.66
N VAL A 309 3.34 6.33 -3.29
CA VAL A 309 4.80 6.45 -3.44
C VAL A 309 5.44 5.21 -4.06
N ALA A 310 6.49 5.40 -4.84
CA ALA A 310 7.37 4.34 -5.32
C ALA A 310 8.82 4.82 -5.46
N TYR A 311 9.77 3.97 -5.06
CA TYR A 311 11.20 4.25 -5.13
C TYR A 311 11.75 4.07 -6.53
N ALA A 312 12.73 4.88 -6.91
CA ALA A 312 13.53 4.67 -8.09
C ALA A 312 15.03 4.65 -7.73
N PRO A 313 15.89 4.00 -8.52
CA PRO A 313 17.25 3.69 -8.06
C PRO A 313 18.17 4.92 -7.96
N SER A 314 17.85 6.01 -8.67
CA SER A 314 18.56 7.29 -8.61
C SER A 314 17.65 8.46 -9.00
N ALA A 315 18.07 9.69 -8.72
CA ALA A 315 17.31 10.89 -9.08
C ALA A 315 17.02 10.99 -10.59
N ALA A 316 17.98 10.58 -11.43
CA ALA A 316 17.83 10.59 -12.89
C ALA A 316 16.80 9.56 -13.36
N GLU A 317 16.91 8.32 -12.86
CA GLU A 317 15.93 7.25 -13.16
C GLU A 317 14.54 7.58 -12.64
N ALA A 318 14.47 8.32 -11.54
CA ALA A 318 13.24 8.73 -10.93
C ALA A 318 12.56 9.88 -11.73
N ASN A 319 13.31 10.73 -12.42
CA ASN A 319 12.78 11.66 -13.43
C ASN A 319 12.24 10.89 -14.66
N GLN A 320 12.97 9.86 -15.12
CA GLN A 320 12.51 8.98 -16.20
C GLN A 320 11.21 8.27 -15.81
N ALA A 321 11.14 7.73 -14.58
CA ALA A 321 9.95 7.05 -14.06
C ALA A 321 8.74 7.99 -13.97
N LEU A 322 8.94 9.23 -13.50
CA LEU A 322 7.91 10.26 -13.48
C LEU A 322 7.38 10.53 -14.89
N GLY A 323 8.27 10.74 -15.87
CA GLY A 323 7.89 10.97 -17.26
C GLY A 323 7.13 9.79 -17.87
N ALA A 324 7.60 8.57 -17.65
CA ALA A 324 6.96 7.34 -18.13
C ALA A 324 5.56 7.14 -17.51
N LYS A 325 5.43 7.34 -16.20
CA LYS A 325 4.15 7.25 -15.48
C LYS A 325 3.17 8.33 -15.94
N ALA A 326 3.62 9.58 -16.06
CA ALA A 326 2.79 10.67 -16.57
C ALA A 326 2.31 10.41 -18.01
N ALA A 327 3.19 9.91 -18.88
CA ALA A 327 2.83 9.54 -20.24
C ALA A 327 1.79 8.40 -20.28
N MET A 328 1.96 7.37 -19.43
CA MET A 328 1.01 6.27 -19.34
C MET A 328 -0.37 6.72 -18.85
N LEU A 329 -0.42 7.52 -17.77
CA LEU A 329 -1.67 8.08 -17.24
C LEU A 329 -2.40 8.93 -18.30
N ARG A 330 -1.67 9.82 -19.02
CA ARG A 330 -2.25 10.59 -20.13
C ARG A 330 -2.78 9.70 -21.25
N ALA A 331 -2.05 8.65 -21.61
CA ALA A 331 -2.49 7.69 -22.64
C ALA A 331 -3.75 6.90 -22.22
N MET A 332 -3.98 6.75 -20.91
CA MET A 332 -5.20 6.19 -20.33
C MET A 332 -6.36 7.20 -20.28
N GLY A 333 -6.14 8.46 -20.66
CA GLY A 333 -7.16 9.53 -20.64
C GLY A 333 -7.28 10.26 -19.31
N ILE A 334 -6.25 10.19 -18.46
CA ILE A 334 -6.21 10.89 -17.16
C ILE A 334 -5.51 12.24 -17.34
N ASP A 335 -6.12 13.29 -16.80
CA ASP A 335 -5.58 14.65 -16.81
C ASP A 335 -4.43 14.79 -15.80
N VAL A 336 -3.19 14.80 -16.28
CA VAL A 336 -1.99 14.79 -15.42
C VAL A 336 -1.43 16.20 -15.20
N ASN A 337 -1.36 16.61 -13.93
CA ASN A 337 -0.58 17.76 -13.45
C ASN A 337 0.77 17.27 -12.93
N VAL A 338 1.85 17.85 -13.44
CA VAL A 338 3.19 17.64 -12.91
C VAL A 338 3.42 18.71 -11.84
N CYS A 339 3.75 18.27 -10.63
CA CYS A 339 3.88 19.12 -9.46
C CYS A 339 5.35 19.33 -9.09
N GLY A 340 5.61 20.50 -8.50
CA GLY A 340 6.95 20.94 -8.10
C GLY A 340 7.64 21.80 -9.16
N THR A 341 8.77 22.39 -8.79
CA THR A 341 9.67 23.13 -9.70
C THR A 341 10.96 22.38 -9.98
N GLU A 342 11.18 21.26 -9.30
CA GLU A 342 12.44 20.49 -9.32
C GLU A 342 12.14 19.03 -9.67
N HIS A 343 11.43 18.82 -10.78
CA HIS A 343 11.01 17.49 -11.23
C HIS A 343 11.83 16.92 -12.40
N GLY A 344 12.80 17.67 -12.91
CA GLY A 344 13.71 17.23 -13.99
C GLY A 344 13.02 16.91 -15.32
N MET A 345 11.79 17.38 -15.53
CA MET A 345 11.15 17.36 -16.84
C MET A 345 11.20 18.77 -17.39
N GLU A 346 11.77 18.93 -18.58
CA GLU A 346 11.74 20.18 -19.36
C GLU A 346 10.50 20.26 -20.24
#